data_AF-A0A6B3CWS3-F1
#
_entry.id   AF-A0A6B3CWS3-F1
#
_cell.length_a   1.000
_cell.length_b   1.000
_cell.length_c   1.000
_cell.angle_alpha   90.00
_cell.angle_beta   90.00
_cell.angle_gamma   90.00
#
_symmetry.space_group_name_H-M   'P 1'
#
loop_
_entity.id
_entity.type
_entity.pdbx_description
1 polymer ?
#
loop_
_entity_poly.entity_id
_entity_poly.type
_entity_poly.pdbx_seq_one_letter_code
_entity_poly.pdbx_strand_id
1 'polypeptide(L)'
;GIEPGTGQMQLVKNDVMPAYGLEDEYKVVDGSTPAMLAELKRALAKKEPVAVTLWSPHWAYSDYELTKLKDPKKAFGEGNTIRTISSKK
;
A
#
# COMPACT_ATOMS: atom_id res chain seq x y z
N GLY A 1 3.07 6.32 -3.71
CA GLY A 1 1.82 5.57 -3.42
C GLY A 1 1.15 5.19 -4.73
N ILE A 2 -0.08 4.69 -4.67
CA ILE A 2 -0.85 4.25 -5.84
C ILE A 2 -1.92 5.31 -6.19
N GLU A 3 -2.93 4.94 -6.97
CA GLU A 3 -4.00 5.82 -7.40
C GLU A 3 -4.74 6.44 -6.17
N PRO A 4 -4.87 7.77 -6.09
CA PRO A 4 -5.38 8.45 -4.89
C PRO A 4 -6.87 8.16 -4.59
N GLY A 5 -7.64 7.78 -5.62
CA GLY A 5 -9.06 7.42 -5.49
C GLY A 5 -9.30 6.02 -4.94
N THR A 6 -8.27 5.23 -4.67
CA THR A 6 -8.44 3.86 -4.15
C THR A 6 -8.80 3.89 -2.66
N GLY A 7 -9.66 2.96 -2.25
CA GLY A 7 -9.98 2.77 -0.83
C GLY A 7 -8.72 2.51 0.02
N GLN A 8 -7.72 1.83 -0.54
CA GLN A 8 -6.44 1.59 0.12
C GLN A 8 -5.69 2.91 0.43
N MET A 9 -5.62 3.84 -0.53
CA MET A 9 -4.95 5.14 -0.29
C MET A 9 -5.72 6.01 0.71
N GLN A 10 -7.05 5.92 0.73
CA GLN A 10 -7.88 6.59 1.72
C GLN A 10 -7.61 6.03 3.13
N LEU A 11 -7.59 4.71 3.31
CA LEU A 11 -7.24 4.06 4.57
C LEU A 11 -5.84 4.47 5.04
N VAL A 12 -4.85 4.47 4.15
CA VAL A 12 -3.48 4.88 4.49
C VAL A 12 -3.46 6.31 5.04
N LYS A 13 -4.07 7.25 4.33
CA LYS A 13 -4.05 8.68 4.70
C LYS A 13 -4.87 8.99 5.94
N ASN A 14 -6.07 8.41 6.05
CA ASN A 14 -7.05 8.83 7.04
C ASN A 14 -7.00 8.01 8.33
N ASP A 15 -6.53 6.77 8.27
CA ASP A 15 -6.56 5.85 9.41
C ASP A 15 -5.16 5.40 9.81
N VAL A 16 -4.35 4.90 8.87
CA VAL A 16 -3.04 4.29 9.18
C VAL A 16 -2.02 5.35 9.63
N MET A 17 -1.88 6.43 8.87
CA MET A 17 -0.92 7.49 9.21
C MET A 17 -1.20 8.10 10.60
N PRO A 18 -2.44 8.50 10.94
CA PRO A 18 -2.77 8.97 12.29
C PRO A 18 -2.65 7.89 13.36
N ALA A 19 -3.13 6.67 13.10
CA ALA A 19 -3.10 5.59 14.10
C ALA A 19 -1.68 5.27 14.56
N TYR A 20 -0.67 5.46 13.71
CA TYR A 20 0.73 5.24 14.05
C TYR A 20 1.53 6.53 14.32
N GLY A 21 0.90 7.71 14.29
CA GLY A 21 1.56 8.99 14.52
C GLY A 21 2.65 9.31 13.49
N LEU A 22 2.47 8.87 12.24
CA LEU A 22 3.48 8.99 11.18
C LEU A 22 3.43 10.31 10.42
N GLU A 23 2.42 11.14 10.69
CA GLU A 23 2.11 12.35 9.91
C GLU A 23 3.19 13.42 9.96
N ASP A 24 3.97 13.46 11.05
CA ASP A 24 5.06 14.44 11.23
C ASP A 24 6.35 14.02 10.51
N GLU A 25 6.55 12.71 10.28
CA GLU A 25 7.80 12.16 9.74
C GLU A 25 7.68 11.73 8.29
N TYR A 26 6.50 11.26 7.87
CA TYR A 26 6.29 10.67 6.55
C TYR A 26 5.19 11.40 5.80
N LYS A 27 5.42 11.56 4.49
CA LYS A 27 4.41 12.05 3.56
C LYS A 27 3.96 10.93 2.64
N VAL A 28 2.66 10.67 2.63
CA VAL A 28 2.06 9.76 1.64
C VAL A 28 2.00 10.47 0.30
N VAL A 29 2.80 10.00 -0.66
CA VAL A 29 2.84 10.54 -2.02
C VAL A 29 1.83 9.82 -2.91
N ASP A 30 0.97 10.56 -3.58
CA ASP A 30 0.03 10.02 -4.58
C ASP A 30 0.74 9.64 -5.88
N GLY A 31 0.20 8.67 -6.62
CA GLY A 31 0.80 8.25 -7.88
C GLY A 31 -0.09 7.27 -8.64
N SER A 32 0.55 6.30 -9.27
CA SER A 32 -0.10 5.17 -9.93
C SER A 32 0.62 3.88 -9.55
N THR A 33 -0.08 2.75 -9.67
CA THR A 33 0.51 1.44 -9.41
C THR A 33 1.78 1.19 -10.24
N PRO A 34 1.82 1.47 -11.56
CA PRO A 34 3.05 1.34 -12.35
C PRO A 34 4.19 2.24 -11.89
N ALA A 35 3.90 3.50 -11.53
CA ALA A 35 4.91 4.44 -11.05
C ALA A 35 5.50 3.98 -9.71
N MET A 36 4.65 3.53 -8.78
CA MET A 36 5.08 2.97 -7.49
C MET A 36 6.00 1.76 -7.69
N LEU A 37 5.67 0.85 -8.60
CA LEU A 37 6.50 -0.33 -8.89
C LEU A 37 7.84 0.04 -9.54
N ALA A 38 7.87 1.07 -10.39
CA ALA A 38 9.11 1.56 -10.98
C ALA A 38 10.04 2.15 -9.91
N GLU A 39 9.49 2.94 -8.97
CA GLU A 39 10.26 3.50 -7.86
C GLU A 39 10.74 2.40 -6.88
N LEU A 40 9.89 1.42 -6.56
CA LEU A 40 10.28 0.24 -5.79
C LEU A 40 11.49 -0.46 -6.43
N LYS A 41 11.41 -0.75 -7.72
CA LYS A 41 12.51 -1.40 -8.46
C LYS A 41 13.79 -0.57 -8.43
N ARG A 42 13.70 0.75 -8.58
CA ARG A 42 14.85 1.67 -8.52
C ARG A 42 15.50 1.67 -7.13
N ALA A 43 14.71 1.79 -6.07
CA ALA A 43 15.21 1.81 -4.71
C ALA A 43 15.87 0.47 -4.33
N LEU A 44 15.26 -0.66 -4.71
CA LEU A 44 15.84 -1.98 -4.49
C LEU A 44 17.19 -2.14 -5.23
N ALA A 45 17.29 -1.69 -6.49
CA ALA A 45 18.54 -1.73 -7.25
C ALA A 45 19.65 -0.90 -6.61
N LYS A 46 19.29 0.22 -5.97
CA LYS A 46 20.21 1.11 -5.25
C LYS A 46 20.45 0.72 -3.79
N LYS A 47 19.73 -0.29 -3.27
CA LYS A 47 19.71 -0.67 -1.86
C LYS A 47 19.33 0.49 -0.93
N GLU A 48 18.41 1.33 -1.39
CA GLU A 48 17.87 2.45 -0.61
C GLU A 48 16.61 1.99 0.15
N PRO A 49 16.40 2.49 1.39
CA PRO A 49 15.17 2.23 2.12
C PRO A 49 13.95 2.76 1.35
N VAL A 50 12.91 1.93 1.22
CA VAL A 50 11.65 2.30 0.57
C VAL A 50 10.46 1.63 1.26
N ALA A 51 9.38 2.40 1.44
CA ALA A 51 8.09 1.90 1.88
C ALA A 51 7.03 2.22 0.82
N VAL A 52 6.22 1.24 0.45
CA VAL A 52 5.20 1.37 -0.60
C VAL A 52 3.85 0.85 -0.14
N THR A 53 2.78 1.45 -0.66
CA THR A 53 1.42 0.91 -0.54
C THR A 53 1.26 -0.26 -1.51
N LEU A 54 1.08 -1.48 -0.98
CA LEU A 54 0.90 -2.72 -1.74
C LEU A 54 -0.18 -3.60 -1.09
N TRP A 55 -0.81 -4.49 -1.85
CA TRP A 55 -1.89 -5.38 -1.39
C TRP A 55 -1.60 -6.85 -1.65
N SER A 56 -2.32 -7.74 -0.98
CA SER A 56 -2.22 -9.19 -1.22
C SER A 56 -3.58 -9.72 -1.70
N PRO A 57 -3.62 -10.61 -2.71
CA PRO A 57 -2.48 -11.11 -3.49
C PRO A 57 -1.92 -10.07 -4.47
N HIS A 58 -0.60 -10.07 -4.68
CA HIS A 58 0.08 -9.29 -5.71
C HIS A 58 1.42 -9.92 -6.10
N TRP A 59 1.73 -9.97 -7.39
CA TRP A 59 2.92 -10.66 -7.96
C TRP A 59 4.25 -10.09 -7.45
N ALA A 60 4.30 -8.81 -7.09
CA ALA A 60 5.51 -8.15 -6.60
C ALA A 60 6.10 -8.82 -5.34
N TYR A 61 5.29 -9.50 -4.54
CA TYR A 61 5.79 -10.28 -3.39
C TYR A 61 6.54 -11.55 -3.81
N SER A 62 6.35 -12.03 -5.03
CA SER A 62 7.07 -13.18 -5.60
C SER A 62 8.34 -12.75 -6.34
N ASP A 63 8.31 -11.60 -7.01
CA ASP A 63 9.43 -11.09 -7.81
C ASP A 63 10.47 -10.32 -6.99
N TYR A 64 10.07 -9.76 -5.84
CA TYR A 64 10.94 -8.96 -4.99
C TYR A 64 10.94 -9.49 -3.55
N GLU A 65 12.09 -9.37 -2.89
CA GLU A 65 12.24 -9.68 -1.47
C GLU A 65 11.64 -8.53 -0.63
N LEU A 66 10.33 -8.59 -0.42
CA LEU A 66 9.57 -7.57 0.30
C LEU A 66 9.17 -8.07 1.69
N THR A 67 9.33 -7.21 2.69
CA THR A 67 8.79 -7.45 4.03
C THR A 67 7.44 -6.77 4.18
N LYS A 68 6.40 -7.56 4.49
CA LYS A 68 5.09 -7.00 4.85
C LYS A 68 5.13 -6.51 6.30
N LEU A 69 4.94 -5.20 6.49
CA LEU A 69 4.89 -4.61 7.82
C LEU A 69 3.66 -5.13 8.59
N LYS A 70 3.86 -5.42 9.88
CA LYS A 70 2.77 -5.84 10.76
C LYS A 70 1.86 -4.65 11.06
N ASP A 71 0.57 -4.91 11.14
CA ASP A 71 -0.45 -3.91 11.54
C ASP A 71 -1.09 -4.32 12.88
N PRO A 72 -0.38 -4.16 14.02
CA PRO A 72 -0.91 -4.56 15.34
C PRO A 72 -2.16 -3.78 15.76
N LYS A 73 -2.33 -2.54 15.28
CA LYS A 73 -3.52 -1.71 15.56
C LYS A 73 -4.71 -2.02 14.64
N LYS A 74 -4.53 -2.90 13.64
CA LYS A 74 -5.52 -3.22 12.61
C LYS A 74 -6.06 -1.97 11.91
N ALA A 75 -5.21 -0.96 11.66
CA ALA A 75 -5.60 0.28 10.99
C ALA A 75 -5.98 0.06 9.52
N PHE A 76 -5.51 -1.02 8.90
CA PHE A 76 -5.97 -1.48 7.58
C PHE A 76 -7.26 -2.33 7.64
N GLY A 77 -7.81 -2.56 8.83
CA GLY A 77 -8.94 -3.47 9.07
C GLY A 77 -8.51 -4.92 9.35
N GLU A 78 -9.49 -5.81 9.52
CA GLU A 78 -9.23 -7.21 9.90
C GLU A 78 -8.81 -8.10 8.72
N GLY A 79 -9.01 -7.63 7.49
CA GLY A 79 -8.67 -8.35 6.27
C GLY A 79 -9.51 -7.91 5.08
N ASN A 80 -8.98 -8.14 3.88
CA ASN A 80 -9.68 -7.85 2.62
C ASN A 80 -10.29 -9.13 2.04
N THR A 81 -11.48 -9.00 1.46
CA THR A 81 -12.14 -10.07 0.70
C THR A 81 -12.33 -9.66 -0.74
N ILE A 82 -12.09 -10.58 -1.67
CA ILE A 82 -12.46 -10.39 -3.08
C ILE A 82 -13.91 -10.84 -3.24
N ARG A 83 -14.76 -9.98 -3.80
CA ARG A 83 -16.19 -10.26 -4.00
C ARG A 83 -16.57 -9.99 -5.45
N THR A 84 -17.41 -10.86 -6.00
CA THR A 84 -18.04 -10.66 -7.31
C THR A 84 -19.37 -9.93 -7.12
N ILE A 85 -19.57 -8.85 -7.87
CA ILE A 85 -20.81 -8.07 -7.86
C ILE A 85 -21.38 -8.11 -9.28
N SER A 86 -22.69 -8.35 -9.41
CA SER A 86 -23.41 -8.32 -10.67
C SER A 86 -24.68 -7.50 -10.54
N SER A 87 -25.10 -6.83 -11.61
CA SER A 87 -26.42 -6.18 -11.62
C SER A 87 -27.53 -7.22 -11.48
N LYS A 88 -28.61 -6.85 -10.82
CA LYS A 88 -29.84 -7.63 -10.82
C LYS A 88 -30.42 -7.51 -12.23
N LYS A 89 -30.51 -8.63 -12.95
CA LYS A 89 -31.29 -8.69 -14.20
C LYS A 89 -32.76 -8.48 -13.90
#